data_AF-A0A7L2BMF1-F1
#
_entry.id   AF-A0A7L2BMF1-F1
#
_cell.length_a   1.000
_cell.length_b   1.000
_cell.length_c   1.000
_cell.angle_alpha   90.00
_cell.angle_beta   90.00
_cell.angle_gamma   90.00
#
_symmetry.space_group_name_H-M   'P 1'
#
loop_
_entity.id
_entity.type
_entity.pdbx_description
1 polymer ?
#
loop_
_entity_poly.entity_id
_entity_poly.type
_entity_poly.pdbx_seq_one_letter_code
_entity_poly.pdbx_strand_id
1 'polypeptide(L)'
;DAGQRQLGAQHCGSCGMLYSPGIPEDRLQHLRHHRRLREGLSYPGWKQERVVAEFWDGKIVLILPGDPNYARRKAQAVLAQVDSELGFPSSPRCPEPSHIYLFVCPGKGVLGCLAAQPIQQ
;
A
#
# COMPACT_ATOMS: atom_id res chain seq x y z
N ASP A 1 6.67 42.40 -8.75
CA ASP A 1 6.68 41.00 -9.22
C ASP A 1 6.25 40.10 -8.07
N ALA A 2 4.94 39.85 -7.93
CA ALA A 2 4.36 39.23 -6.73
C ALA A 2 4.49 37.70 -6.84
N GLY A 3 5.44 37.14 -6.09
CA GLY A 3 5.80 35.73 -6.10
C GLY A 3 4.77 34.79 -5.50
N GLN A 4 3.73 34.42 -6.25
CA GLN A 4 2.92 33.22 -5.97
C GLN A 4 3.57 31.99 -6.63
N ARG A 5 4.66 31.50 -6.03
CA ARG A 5 5.29 30.24 -6.46
C ARG A 5 4.50 29.06 -5.85
N GLN A 6 3.87 28.26 -6.73
CA GLN A 6 3.20 26.96 -6.47
C GLN A 6 1.68 26.97 -6.18
N LEU A 7 0.88 27.65 -7.02
CA LEU A 7 -0.58 27.48 -7.04
C LEU A 7 -1.05 26.26 -7.86
N GLY A 8 -0.18 25.67 -8.70
CA GLY A 8 -0.54 24.53 -9.54
C GLY A 8 -0.56 23.20 -8.77
N ALA A 9 -1.49 22.32 -9.13
CA ALA A 9 -1.50 20.94 -8.65
C ALA A 9 -0.25 20.19 -9.13
N GLN A 10 0.35 19.39 -8.25
CA GLN A 10 1.52 18.57 -8.55
C GLN A 10 1.40 17.18 -7.93
N HIS A 11 2.07 16.20 -8.52
CA HIS A 11 2.17 14.85 -7.96
C HIS A 11 3.31 14.79 -6.94
N CYS A 12 3.05 14.21 -5.77
CA CYS A 12 4.09 13.91 -4.82
C CYS A 12 4.98 12.77 -5.35
N GLY A 13 6.29 13.00 -5.51
CA GLY A 13 7.22 11.98 -6.01
C GLY A 13 7.42 10.76 -5.08
N SER A 14 6.87 10.78 -3.87
CA SER A 14 7.02 9.69 -2.89
C SER A 14 5.74 8.93 -2.57
N CYS A 15 4.56 9.56 -2.65
CA CYS A 15 3.27 8.89 -2.46
C CYS A 15 2.35 8.90 -3.68
N GLY A 16 2.73 9.61 -4.76
CA GLY A 16 1.95 9.69 -5.98
C GLY A 16 0.73 10.61 -5.91
N MET A 17 0.30 11.07 -4.73
CA MET A 17 -0.89 11.92 -4.60
C MET A 17 -0.76 13.24 -5.36
N LEU A 18 -1.79 13.58 -6.14
CA LEU A 18 -1.98 14.90 -6.74
C LEU A 18 -2.53 15.88 -5.69
N TYR A 19 -1.87 17.01 -5.47
CA TYR A 19 -2.30 18.03 -4.52
C TYR A 19 -1.79 19.42 -4.90
N SER A 20 -2.43 20.48 -4.40
CA SER A 20 -2.00 21.88 -4.60
C SER A 20 -1.21 22.39 -3.39
N PRO A 21 0.11 22.60 -3.47
CA PRO A 21 0.93 22.95 -2.31
C PRO A 21 0.60 24.32 -1.72
N GLY A 22 0.08 25.24 -2.55
CA GLY A 22 -0.35 26.57 -2.17
C GLY A 22 -1.69 26.61 -1.44
N ILE A 23 -2.47 25.52 -1.43
CA ILE A 23 -3.74 25.42 -0.71
C ILE A 23 -3.49 24.69 0.63
N PRO A 24 -3.69 25.34 1.79
CA PRO A 24 -3.43 24.73 3.10
C PRO A 24 -4.18 23.42 3.35
N GLU A 25 -5.43 23.34 2.90
CA GLU A 25 -6.30 22.18 3.06
C GLU A 25 -5.78 20.97 2.28
N ASP A 26 -5.41 21.17 1.02
CA ASP A 26 -4.78 20.16 0.16
C ASP A 26 -3.46 19.67 0.77
N ARG A 27 -2.63 20.59 1.29
CA ARG A 27 -1.37 20.25 1.95
C ARG A 27 -1.61 19.39 3.19
N LEU A 28 -2.60 19.72 4.01
CA LEU A 28 -2.95 18.93 5.18
C LEU A 28 -3.49 17.55 4.80
N GLN A 29 -4.30 17.45 3.75
CA GLN A 29 -4.76 16.17 3.23
C GLN A 29 -3.60 15.33 2.71
N HIS A 30 -2.68 15.92 1.95
CA HIS A 30 -1.47 15.27 1.47
C HIS A 30 -0.64 14.71 2.63
N LEU A 31 -0.38 15.48 3.68
CA LEU A 31 0.38 14.98 4.85
C LEU A 31 -0.31 13.80 5.54
N ARG A 32 -1.64 13.83 5.69
CA ARG A 32 -2.41 12.73 6.28
C ARG A 32 -2.35 11.48 5.42
N HIS A 33 -2.55 11.62 4.11
CA HIS A 33 -2.43 10.52 3.16
C HIS A 33 -1.02 9.94 3.16
N HIS A 34 0.01 10.80 3.10
CA HIS A 34 1.42 10.40 3.10
C HIS A 34 1.78 9.55 4.31
N ARG A 35 1.36 9.98 5.50
CA ARG A 35 1.57 9.24 6.74
C ARG A 35 0.89 7.87 6.71
N ARG A 36 -0.39 7.80 6.34
CA ARG A 36 -1.16 6.55 6.27
C ARG A 36 -0.55 5.57 5.28
N LEU A 37 -0.19 6.04 4.08
CA LEU A 37 0.43 5.22 3.05
C LEU A 37 1.76 4.64 3.54
N ARG A 38 2.64 5.45 4.13
CA ARG A 38 3.93 4.98 4.63
C ARG A 38 3.80 3.98 5.76
N GLU A 39 2.93 4.24 6.73
CA GLU A 39 2.66 3.31 7.83
C GLU A 39 2.07 2.01 7.29
N GLY A 40 1.05 2.09 6.43
CA GLY A 40 0.35 0.96 5.83
C GLY A 40 1.22 0.10 4.91
N LEU A 41 2.22 0.67 4.24
CA LEU A 41 3.14 -0.05 3.35
C LEU A 41 4.47 -0.45 4.02
N SER A 42 4.79 0.07 5.21
CA SER A 42 6.02 -0.29 5.94
C SER A 42 6.14 -1.80 6.20
N TYR A 43 7.31 -2.38 5.95
CA TYR A 43 7.55 -3.80 6.18
C TYR A 43 8.87 -3.99 6.91
N PRO A 44 8.86 -4.19 8.24
CA PRO A 44 10.08 -4.29 9.05
C PRO A 44 10.81 -5.63 8.89
N GLY A 45 10.22 -6.59 8.18
CA GLY A 45 10.67 -7.98 8.18
C GLY A 45 10.09 -8.77 9.35
N TRP A 46 9.92 -10.07 9.16
CA TRP A 46 9.43 -11.00 10.19
C TRP A 46 10.44 -12.13 10.41
N LYS A 47 10.40 -12.72 11.61
CA LYS A 47 11.25 -13.89 11.93
C LYS A 47 10.98 -15.08 11.02
N GLN A 48 9.71 -15.26 10.64
CA GLN A 48 9.27 -16.31 9.73
C GLN A 48 8.48 -15.65 8.61
N GLU A 49 9.01 -15.77 7.41
CA GLU A 49 8.42 -15.29 6.17
C GLU A 49 8.37 -16.45 5.18
N ARG A 50 7.26 -16.60 4.46
CA ARG A 50 7.16 -17.52 3.34
C ARG A 50 7.57 -16.79 2.07
N VAL A 51 8.86 -16.73 1.81
CA VAL A 51 9.42 -16.16 0.57
C VAL A 51 9.22 -17.17 -0.56
N VAL A 52 8.55 -16.75 -1.63
CA VAL A 52 8.26 -17.60 -2.81
C VAL A 52 9.05 -17.20 -4.05
N ALA A 53 9.68 -16.01 -4.04
CA ALA A 53 10.63 -15.59 -5.05
C ALA A 53 11.55 -14.50 -4.49
N GLU A 54 12.80 -14.47 -4.96
CA GLU A 54 13.79 -13.46 -4.63
C GLU A 54 14.33 -12.81 -5.91
N PHE A 55 14.61 -11.51 -5.82
CA PHE A 55 15.09 -10.66 -6.89
C PHE A 55 16.21 -9.76 -6.36
N TRP A 56 16.92 -9.10 -7.27
CA TRP A 56 18.01 -8.18 -6.90
C TRP A 56 17.49 -6.92 -6.17
N ASP A 57 16.23 -6.54 -6.36
CA ASP A 57 15.59 -5.35 -5.80
C ASP A 57 14.50 -5.67 -4.75
N GLY A 58 14.27 -6.95 -4.44
CA GLY A 58 13.22 -7.34 -3.50
C GLY A 58 12.90 -8.82 -3.47
N LYS A 59 11.78 -9.14 -2.84
CA LYS A 59 11.28 -10.51 -2.69
C LYS A 59 9.76 -10.55 -2.71
N ILE A 60 9.19 -11.69 -3.05
CA ILE A 60 7.76 -11.94 -2.95
C ILE A 60 7.50 -12.83 -1.73
N VAL A 61 6.65 -12.34 -0.83
CA VAL A 61 6.18 -13.06 0.36
C VAL A 61 4.73 -13.49 0.14
N LEU A 62 4.42 -14.77 0.39
CA LEU A 62 3.08 -15.32 0.32
C LEU A 62 2.45 -15.41 1.73
N ILE A 63 1.26 -14.85 1.87
CA ILE A 63 0.43 -14.91 3.07
C ILE A 63 -0.82 -15.75 2.80
N LEU A 64 -1.11 -16.69 3.70
CA LEU A 64 -2.24 -17.62 3.65
C LEU A 64 -3.19 -17.41 4.85
N PRO A 65 -4.46 -17.87 4.77
CA PRO A 65 -5.44 -17.73 5.86
C PRO A 65 -5.02 -18.36 7.20
N GLY A 66 -4.15 -19.37 7.18
CA GLY A 66 -3.63 -20.02 8.38
C GLY A 66 -2.42 -19.33 9.01
N ASP A 67 -1.88 -18.27 8.41
CA ASP A 67 -0.67 -17.63 8.89
C ASP A 67 -0.88 -16.83 10.19
N PRO A 68 0.21 -16.48 10.90
CA PRO A 68 0.13 -15.66 12.10
C PRO A 68 -0.64 -14.36 11.90
N ASN A 69 -1.31 -13.90 12.97
CA ASN A 69 -2.16 -12.70 12.95
C ASN A 69 -1.42 -11.45 12.42
N TYR A 70 -0.13 -11.29 12.72
CA TYR A 70 0.64 -10.14 12.23
C TYR A 70 0.74 -10.12 10.70
N ALA A 71 0.84 -11.28 10.06
CA ALA A 71 0.98 -11.40 8.62
C ALA A 71 -0.36 -11.11 7.94
N ARG A 72 -1.44 -11.71 8.43
CA ARG A 72 -2.79 -11.47 7.93
C ARG A 72 -3.23 -10.02 8.11
N ARG A 73 -2.96 -9.40 9.26
CA ARG A 73 -3.26 -7.98 9.49
C ARG A 73 -2.47 -7.08 8.53
N LYS A 74 -1.20 -7.41 8.24
CA LYS A 74 -0.41 -6.66 7.27
C LYS A 74 -1.00 -6.76 5.86
N ALA A 75 -1.39 -7.97 5.43
CA ALA A 75 -2.07 -8.17 4.17
C ALA A 75 -3.39 -7.35 4.07
N GLN A 76 -4.23 -7.42 5.11
CA GLN A 76 -5.48 -6.64 5.18
C GLN A 76 -5.22 -5.13 5.13
N ALA A 77 -4.19 -4.63 5.81
CA ALA A 77 -3.82 -3.22 5.77
C ALA A 77 -3.37 -2.77 4.36
N VAL A 78 -2.62 -3.61 3.65
CA VAL A 78 -2.21 -3.34 2.26
C VAL A 78 -3.42 -3.36 1.32
N LEU A 79 -4.31 -4.35 1.44
CA LEU A 79 -5.53 -4.41 0.62
C LEU A 79 -6.46 -3.23 0.87
N ALA A 80 -6.65 -2.82 2.13
CA ALA A 80 -7.44 -1.63 2.47
C ALA A 80 -6.86 -0.35 1.86
N GLN A 81 -5.53 -0.25 1.76
CA GLN A 81 -4.89 0.86 1.06
C GLN A 81 -5.20 0.82 -0.43
N VAL A 82 -5.09 -0.35 -1.08
CA VAL A 82 -5.44 -0.53 -2.50
C VAL A 82 -6.89 -0.16 -2.77
N ASP A 83 -7.82 -0.65 -1.93
CA ASP A 83 -9.24 -0.32 -2.05
C ASP A 83 -9.48 1.19 -1.92
N SER A 84 -8.81 1.86 -0.97
CA SER A 84 -8.90 3.31 -0.81
C SER A 84 -8.40 4.07 -2.03
N GLU A 85 -7.31 3.65 -2.67
CA GLU A 85 -6.78 4.28 -3.89
C GLU A 85 -7.70 4.04 -5.11
N LEU A 86 -8.38 2.89 -5.16
CA LEU A 86 -9.33 2.55 -6.22
C LEU A 86 -10.73 3.15 -5.99
N GLY A 87 -10.96 3.86 -4.88
CA GLY A 87 -12.26 4.44 -4.53
C GLY A 87 -13.30 3.39 -4.13
N PHE A 88 -12.86 2.23 -3.66
CA PHE A 88 -13.71 1.15 -3.22
C PHE A 88 -14.20 1.37 -1.78
N PRO A 89 -15.48 1.09 -1.46
CA PRO A 89 -16.00 1.22 -0.11
C PRO A 89 -15.40 0.13 0.79
N SER A 90 -15.31 0.41 2.10
CA SER A 90 -14.73 -0.48 3.12
C SER A 90 -15.50 -1.78 3.37
N SER A 91 -16.54 -2.08 2.58
CA SER A 91 -17.33 -3.30 2.67
C SER A 91 -16.70 -4.41 1.80
N PRO A 92 -16.56 -5.64 2.32
CA PRO A 92 -16.02 -6.74 1.52
C PRO A 92 -16.96 -7.04 0.35
N ARG A 93 -16.48 -6.86 -0.89
CA ARG A 93 -17.23 -7.18 -2.12
C ARG A 93 -16.90 -8.55 -2.69
N CYS A 94 -15.82 -9.17 -2.21
CA CYS A 94 -15.35 -10.47 -2.66
C CYS A 94 -15.11 -11.40 -1.47
N PRO A 95 -15.14 -12.72 -1.69
CA PRO A 95 -14.64 -13.67 -0.70
C PRO A 95 -13.23 -13.27 -0.25
N GLU A 96 -12.88 -13.56 1.01
CA GLU A 96 -11.52 -13.31 1.49
C GLU A 96 -10.53 -14.08 0.59
N PRO A 97 -9.55 -13.39 -0.02
CA PRO A 97 -8.59 -14.04 -0.92
C PRO A 97 -7.80 -15.10 -0.15
N SER A 98 -7.63 -16.26 -0.77
CA SER A 98 -6.93 -17.39 -0.14
C SER A 98 -5.41 -17.28 -0.26
N HIS A 99 -4.90 -16.47 -1.19
CA HIS A 99 -3.48 -16.25 -1.38
C HIS A 99 -3.22 -14.77 -1.59
N ILE A 100 -2.37 -14.19 -0.76
CA ILE A 100 -1.94 -12.79 -0.89
C ILE A 100 -0.43 -12.76 -1.06
N TYR A 101 0.03 -12.22 -2.17
CA TYR A 101 1.44 -12.05 -2.50
C TYR A 101 1.82 -10.60 -2.32
N LEU A 102 2.87 -10.33 -1.56
CA LEU A 102 3.42 -8.99 -1.36
C LEU A 102 4.82 -8.93 -1.95
N PHE A 103 5.07 -7.96 -2.84
CA PHE A 103 6.43 -7.61 -3.24
C PHE A 103 7.02 -6.63 -2.24
N VAL A 104 8.12 -7.02 -1.59
CA VAL A 104 8.81 -6.27 -0.55
C VAL A 104 10.18 -5.85 -1.05
N CYS A 105 10.42 -4.54 -1.08
CA CYS A 105 11.70 -3.96 -1.43
C CYS A 105 12.47 -3.51 -0.16
N PRO A 106 13.74 -3.90 0.01
CA PRO A 106 14.56 -3.48 1.15
C PRO A 106 14.58 -1.96 1.31
N GLY A 107 14.32 -1.48 2.53
CA GLY A 107 14.30 -0.05 2.85
C GLY A 107 13.10 0.74 2.31
N LYS A 108 12.29 0.17 1.40
CA LYS A 108 11.08 0.82 0.84
C LYS A 108 9.77 0.19 1.30
N GLY A 109 9.79 -1.04 1.82
CA GLY A 109 8.59 -1.74 2.30
C GLY A 109 7.85 -2.46 1.18
N VAL A 110 6.52 -2.54 1.30
CA VAL A 110 5.66 -3.18 0.29
C VAL A 110 5.46 -2.24 -0.90
N LEU A 111 5.84 -2.69 -2.11
CA LEU A 111 5.65 -1.94 -3.35
C LEU A 111 4.63 -2.57 -4.29
N GLY A 112 4.21 -3.80 -4.04
CA GLY A 112 3.21 -4.49 -4.85
C GLY A 112 2.42 -5.49 -4.03
N CYS A 113 1.17 -5.71 -4.45
CA CYS A 113 0.26 -6.68 -3.84
C CYS A 113 -0.53 -7.40 -4.93
N LEU A 114 -0.73 -8.71 -4.77
CA LEU A 114 -1.62 -9.52 -5.60
C LEU A 114 -2.48 -10.39 -4.69
N ALA A 115 -3.80 -10.30 -4.84
CA ALA A 115 -4.76 -11.16 -4.18
C ALA A 115 -5.32 -12.18 -5.18
N ALA A 116 -5.31 -13.45 -4.81
CA ALA A 116 -5.83 -14.54 -5.62
C ALA A 116 -6.80 -15.42 -4.82
N GLN A 117 -7.79 -15.95 -5.53
CA GLN A 117 -8.74 -16.91 -5.01
C GLN A 117 -8.97 -18.01 -6.07
N PRO A 118 -9.19 -19.27 -5.67
CA PRO A 118 -9.58 -20.30 -6.60
C PRO A 118 -10.95 -19.97 -7.20
N ILE A 119 -11.10 -20.21 -8.49
CA ILE A 119 -12.39 -20.19 -9.17
C ILE A 119 -12.92 -21.62 -9.25
N GLN A 120 -14.21 -21.81 -9.00
CA GLN A 120 -14.88 -23.06 -9.34
C GLN A 120 -15.29 -22.99 -10.81
N GLN A 121 -15.04 -24.08 -11.54
CA GLN A 121 -15.56 -24.29 -12.89
C GLN A 121 -16.98 -24.82 -12.85
#